data_AF-A0A1H8Y157-F1
#
_entry.id   AF-A0A1H8Y157-F1
#
_cell.length_a   1.000
_cell.length_b   1.000
_cell.length_c   1.000
_cell.angle_alpha   90.00
_cell.angle_beta   90.00
_cell.angle_gamma   90.00
#
_symmetry.space_group_name_H-M   'P 1'
#
loop_
_entity.id
_entity.type
_entity.pdbx_description
1 polymer ?
#
loop_
_entity_poly.entity_id
_entity_poly.type
_entity_poly.pdbx_seq_one_letter_code
_entity_poly.pdbx_strand_id
1 'polypeptide(L)'
;MDAVPIVDLREGGPPAHAGLRHEQALALRDACLGWLPCGGLLAGLADPLARWWLRRSASPLVGEIDAIARTLGRPGIWLLHGAYAFGCTALADESAEGPVLRRTLDWPFPGLGRLVEVTRQRGEAGEFLNVTWPGFAGVLTAVAPGRFAASINQAPMRRRTSVGWLLWLDYVLNALAAFLTSGRPPPEHVLRRVFETCTTFDEACRLLAREPIARPVLFLVVGCAAGERMLIERDGDQTRIYRDDTVVANAWRDRSDGWRPRVCGEGTPGENNRRRVTAMAACTGAHPPNLEWAMAPVVNACTRLAVEMCASSGRLVVAGWEATGRVTAVTEAHS
;
A
#
# COMPACT_ATOMS: atom_id res chain seq x y z
N MET A 1 -19.61 -15.34 4.82
CA MET A 1 -18.65 -14.43 4.14
C MET A 1 -17.68 -15.32 3.41
N ASP A 2 -17.35 -15.04 2.16
CA ASP A 2 -16.42 -15.85 1.40
C ASP A 2 -14.97 -15.56 1.81
N ALA A 3 -14.09 -16.55 1.67
CA ALA A 3 -12.67 -16.37 1.90
C ALA A 3 -12.06 -15.40 0.87
N VAL A 4 -11.03 -14.65 1.27
CA VAL A 4 -10.16 -13.91 0.35
C VAL A 4 -9.53 -14.90 -0.65
N PRO A 5 -9.71 -14.74 -1.97
CA PRO A 5 -9.13 -15.64 -2.96
C PRO A 5 -7.60 -15.62 -2.93
N ILE A 6 -6.98 -16.78 -3.14
CA ILE A 6 -5.54 -16.93 -3.35
C ILE A 6 -5.33 -17.31 -4.82
N VAL A 7 -4.61 -16.49 -5.58
CA VAL A 7 -4.39 -16.65 -7.01
C VAL A 7 -2.91 -16.90 -7.28
N ASP A 8 -2.59 -17.97 -8.02
CA ASP A 8 -1.22 -18.24 -8.44
C ASP A 8 -0.87 -17.44 -9.70
N LEU A 9 0.11 -16.55 -9.58
CA LEU A 9 0.61 -15.68 -10.64
C LEU A 9 2.14 -15.82 -10.82
N ARG A 10 2.72 -16.94 -10.36
CA ARG A 10 4.16 -17.21 -10.54
C ARG A 10 4.55 -17.25 -12.02
N GLU A 11 3.61 -17.64 -12.87
CA GLU A 11 3.68 -17.50 -14.32
C GLU A 11 2.76 -16.36 -14.78
N GLY A 12 3.27 -15.45 -15.61
CA GLY A 12 2.48 -14.39 -16.25
C GLY A 12 2.16 -13.15 -15.41
N GLY A 13 2.28 -13.19 -14.08
CA GLY A 13 2.21 -12.02 -13.20
C GLY A 13 0.90 -11.21 -13.26
N PRO A 14 0.93 -9.92 -12.90
CA PRO A 14 -0.25 -9.05 -12.92
C PRO A 14 -0.98 -8.92 -14.28
N PRO A 15 -0.31 -8.96 -15.45
CA PRO A 15 -1.01 -9.02 -16.73
C PRO A 15 -1.91 -10.25 -16.89
N ALA A 16 -1.45 -11.43 -16.46
CA ALA A 16 -2.27 -12.64 -16.44
C ALA A 16 -3.43 -12.52 -15.45
N HIS A 17 -3.19 -11.91 -14.28
CA HIS A 17 -4.22 -11.63 -13.28
C HIS A 17 -5.39 -10.85 -13.84
N ALA A 18 -5.11 -9.79 -14.62
CA ALA A 18 -6.13 -8.97 -15.26
C ALA A 18 -6.98 -9.74 -16.30
N GLY A 19 -6.42 -10.79 -16.92
CA GLY A 19 -7.16 -11.69 -17.81
C GLY A 19 -8.00 -12.70 -17.04
N LEU A 20 -7.40 -13.37 -16.05
CA LEU A 20 -8.06 -14.39 -15.22
C LEU A 20 -9.20 -13.82 -14.36
N ARG A 21 -9.04 -12.58 -13.91
CA ARG A 21 -9.97 -11.86 -13.01
C ARG A 21 -10.54 -10.63 -13.70
N HIS A 22 -10.82 -10.72 -14.99
CA HIS A 22 -11.20 -9.61 -15.85
C HIS A 22 -12.39 -8.81 -15.32
N GLU A 23 -13.48 -9.50 -14.95
CA GLU A 23 -14.68 -8.84 -14.41
C GLU A 23 -14.39 -8.14 -13.08
N GLN A 24 -13.62 -8.77 -12.19
CA GLN A 24 -13.27 -8.19 -10.89
C GLN A 24 -12.32 -7.00 -11.04
N ALA A 25 -11.41 -7.03 -12.01
CA ALA A 25 -10.53 -5.91 -12.35
C ALA A 25 -11.32 -4.72 -12.92
N LEU A 26 -12.33 -4.98 -13.76
CA LEU A 26 -13.25 -3.94 -14.22
C LEU A 26 -14.12 -3.39 -13.08
N ALA A 27 -14.62 -4.26 -12.20
CA ALA A 27 -15.39 -3.84 -11.03
C ALA A 27 -14.55 -2.98 -10.07
N LEU A 28 -13.28 -3.34 -9.85
CA LEU A 28 -12.32 -2.54 -9.08
C LEU A 28 -12.16 -1.14 -9.69
N ARG A 29 -11.90 -1.08 -10.99
CA ARG A 29 -11.78 0.16 -11.74
C ARG A 29 -13.03 1.02 -11.60
N ASP A 30 -14.20 0.43 -11.80
CA ASP A 30 -15.49 1.12 -11.72
C ASP A 30 -15.78 1.62 -10.29
N ALA A 31 -15.43 0.86 -9.26
CA ALA A 31 -15.55 1.29 -7.86
C ALA A 31 -14.65 2.50 -7.54
N CYS A 32 -13.39 2.47 -7.98
CA CYS A 32 -12.45 3.57 -7.78
C CYS A 32 -12.89 4.85 -8.51
N LEU A 33 -13.31 4.73 -9.77
CA LEU A 33 -13.69 5.89 -10.59
C LEU A 33 -15.10 6.39 -10.27
N GLY A 34 -16.03 5.51 -9.91
CA GLY A 34 -17.41 5.85 -9.56
C GLY A 34 -17.54 6.67 -8.28
N TRP A 35 -16.51 6.65 -7.42
CA TRP A 35 -16.44 7.51 -6.24
C TRP A 35 -16.25 9.00 -6.60
N LEU A 36 -15.69 9.30 -7.77
CA LEU A 36 -15.50 10.66 -8.25
C LEU A 36 -16.66 11.08 -9.17
N PRO A 37 -17.24 12.29 -9.01
CA PRO A 37 -18.17 12.84 -9.98
C PRO A 37 -17.56 12.82 -11.39
N CYS A 38 -18.25 12.22 -12.35
CA CYS A 38 -17.78 12.04 -13.74
C CYS A 38 -16.44 11.30 -13.86
N GLY A 39 -16.04 10.47 -12.89
CA GLY A 39 -14.72 9.85 -12.84
C GLY A 39 -14.37 9.00 -14.06
N GLY A 40 -15.35 8.34 -14.67
CA GLY A 40 -15.16 7.58 -15.92
C GLY A 40 -14.75 8.45 -17.12
N LEU A 41 -15.33 9.66 -17.24
CA LEU A 41 -14.97 10.62 -18.29
C LEU A 41 -13.60 11.25 -18.01
N LEU A 42 -13.37 11.66 -16.76
CA LEU A 42 -12.10 12.24 -16.33
C LEU A 42 -10.93 11.26 -16.49
N ALA A 43 -11.17 9.97 -16.26
CA ALA A 43 -10.21 8.91 -16.50
C ALA A 43 -9.74 8.85 -17.96
N GLY A 44 -10.65 9.07 -18.93
CA GLY A 44 -10.29 9.13 -20.35
C GLY A 44 -9.30 10.25 -20.69
N LEU A 45 -9.40 11.39 -19.99
CA LEU A 45 -8.49 12.54 -20.17
C LEU A 45 -7.19 12.38 -19.38
N ALA A 46 -7.26 11.78 -18.19
CA ALA A 46 -6.12 11.65 -17.28
C ALA A 46 -5.21 10.47 -17.62
N ASP A 47 -5.72 9.41 -18.25
CA ASP A 47 -4.93 8.21 -18.60
C ASP A 47 -3.74 8.51 -19.50
N PRO A 48 -3.87 9.26 -20.60
CA PRO A 48 -2.73 9.61 -21.44
C PRO A 48 -1.64 10.37 -20.67
N LEU A 49 -2.04 11.25 -19.75
CA LEU A 49 -1.11 12.00 -18.89
C LEU A 49 -0.41 11.07 -17.91
N ALA A 50 -1.16 10.20 -17.22
CA ALA A 50 -0.60 9.21 -16.30
C ALA A 50 0.35 8.25 -17.02
N ARG A 51 -0.01 7.79 -18.23
CA ARG A 51 0.83 6.96 -19.10
C ARG A 51 2.13 7.68 -19.49
N TRP A 52 2.03 8.95 -19.91
CA TRP A 52 3.18 9.77 -20.25
C TRP A 52 4.14 9.91 -19.06
N TRP A 53 3.60 10.22 -17.88
CA TRP A 53 4.39 10.37 -16.66
C TRP A 53 5.04 9.05 -16.23
N LEU A 54 4.29 7.94 -16.18
CA LEU A 54 4.81 6.64 -15.79
C LEU A 54 5.95 6.18 -16.71
N ARG A 55 5.86 6.44 -18.02
CA ARG A 55 6.95 6.17 -18.97
C ARG A 55 8.23 6.96 -18.69
N ARG A 56 8.12 8.15 -18.10
CA ARG A 56 9.25 8.99 -17.67
C ARG A 56 9.68 8.74 -16.23
N SER A 57 8.92 7.99 -15.45
CA SER A 57 9.20 7.73 -14.02
C SER A 57 10.31 6.70 -13.78
N ALA A 58 10.88 6.08 -14.81
CA ALA A 58 11.79 4.93 -14.67
C ALA A 58 11.16 3.72 -13.93
N SER A 59 9.82 3.64 -13.90
CA SER A 59 9.10 2.49 -13.39
C SER A 59 9.41 1.24 -14.23
N PRO A 60 9.83 0.11 -13.60
CA PRO A 60 10.02 -1.15 -14.33
C PRO A 60 8.70 -1.76 -14.82
N LEU A 61 7.57 -1.37 -14.21
CA LEU A 61 6.26 -1.99 -14.45
C LEU A 61 5.49 -1.41 -15.63
N VAL A 62 6.07 -0.49 -16.42
CA VAL A 62 5.36 0.18 -17.52
C VAL A 62 4.86 -0.82 -18.56
N GLY A 63 5.64 -1.87 -18.86
CA GLY A 63 5.25 -2.93 -19.79
C GLY A 63 4.05 -3.74 -19.27
N GLU A 64 4.06 -4.12 -17.99
CA GLU A 64 2.95 -4.84 -17.37
C GLU A 64 1.67 -4.00 -17.35
N ILE A 65 1.76 -2.73 -16.95
CA ILE A 65 0.61 -1.81 -16.91
C ILE A 65 0.02 -1.60 -18.31
N ASP A 66 0.87 -1.51 -19.34
CA ASP A 66 0.40 -1.44 -20.72
C ASP A 66 -0.34 -2.70 -21.17
N ALA A 67 0.16 -3.87 -20.81
CA ALA A 67 -0.50 -5.14 -21.08
C ALA A 67 -1.85 -5.24 -20.34
N ILE A 68 -1.91 -4.89 -19.06
CA ILE A 68 -3.16 -4.84 -18.28
C ILE A 68 -4.17 -3.88 -18.92
N ALA A 69 -3.74 -2.67 -19.29
CA ALA A 69 -4.61 -1.68 -19.92
C ALA A 69 -5.17 -2.18 -21.25
N ARG A 70 -4.37 -2.89 -22.06
CA ARG A 70 -4.83 -3.53 -23.30
C ARG A 70 -5.82 -4.66 -23.03
N THR A 71 -5.53 -5.52 -22.05
CA THR A 71 -6.41 -6.64 -21.66
C THR A 71 -7.77 -6.15 -21.18
N LEU A 72 -7.81 -5.10 -20.36
CA LEU A 72 -9.06 -4.58 -19.81
C LEU A 72 -9.82 -3.69 -20.78
N GLY A 73 -9.15 -3.10 -21.78
CA GLY A 73 -9.80 -2.38 -22.89
C GLY A 73 -10.62 -1.16 -22.46
N ARG A 74 -10.36 -0.60 -21.27
CA ARG A 74 -11.12 0.53 -20.69
C ARG A 74 -10.18 1.63 -20.22
N PRO A 75 -10.57 2.92 -20.30
CA PRO A 75 -9.78 4.02 -19.74
C PRO A 75 -9.68 3.93 -18.22
N GLY A 76 -8.73 4.61 -17.61
CA GLY A 76 -8.53 4.69 -16.15
C GLY A 76 -7.48 3.74 -15.59
N ILE A 77 -6.98 2.79 -16.37
CA ILE A 77 -6.02 1.81 -15.87
C ILE A 77 -4.67 2.48 -15.59
N TRP A 78 -4.22 3.38 -16.46
CA TRP A 78 -2.99 4.13 -16.25
C TRP A 78 -3.12 5.11 -15.09
N LEU A 79 -4.27 5.80 -14.99
CA LEU A 79 -4.58 6.71 -13.89
C LEU A 79 -4.51 5.99 -12.54
N LEU A 80 -5.15 4.83 -12.42
CA LEU A 80 -5.20 4.08 -11.16
C LEU A 80 -3.81 3.56 -10.74
N HIS A 81 -2.99 3.12 -11.69
CA HIS A 81 -1.58 2.77 -11.42
C HIS A 81 -0.69 3.98 -11.12
N GLY A 82 -1.13 5.18 -11.52
CA GLY A 82 -0.47 6.42 -11.17
C GLY A 82 -1.00 7.08 -9.90
N ALA A 83 -2.07 6.56 -9.30
CA ALA A 83 -2.66 7.14 -8.10
C ALA A 83 -1.83 6.80 -6.86
N TYR A 84 -1.62 7.77 -5.96
CA TYR A 84 -0.96 7.49 -4.69
C TYR A 84 -1.99 7.14 -3.62
N ALA A 85 -1.85 5.95 -3.03
CA ALA A 85 -2.72 5.33 -2.03
C ALA A 85 -3.14 6.29 -0.89
N PHE A 86 -4.31 6.04 -0.28
CA PHE A 86 -4.86 6.82 0.85
C PHE A 86 -4.38 6.29 2.22
N GLY A 87 -5.16 6.53 3.29
CA GLY A 87 -4.78 6.29 4.68
C GLY A 87 -4.37 4.84 4.99
N CYS A 88 -3.53 4.66 6.00
CA CYS A 88 -3.00 3.37 6.43
C CYS A 88 -2.63 3.45 7.93
N THR A 89 -2.69 2.34 8.64
CA THR A 89 -2.05 2.16 9.96
C THR A 89 -1.24 0.88 9.93
N ALA A 90 -0.03 0.88 10.47
CA ALA A 90 0.82 -0.31 10.51
C ALA A 90 1.64 -0.36 11.81
N LEU A 91 1.94 -1.58 12.26
CA LEU A 91 2.78 -1.91 13.42
C LEU A 91 3.70 -3.06 13.02
N ALA A 92 4.98 -2.93 13.37
CA ALA A 92 5.92 -4.03 13.41
C ALA A 92 6.19 -4.38 14.87
N ASP A 93 5.95 -5.62 15.23
CA ASP A 93 6.00 -6.15 16.59
C ASP A 93 6.86 -7.42 16.63
N GLU A 94 7.22 -7.85 17.83
CA GLU A 94 7.87 -9.16 18.06
C GLU A 94 6.81 -10.21 18.40
N SER A 95 7.00 -11.45 17.94
CA SER A 95 6.19 -12.60 18.36
C SER A 95 7.08 -13.81 18.63
N ALA A 96 6.49 -14.88 19.19
CA ALA A 96 7.20 -16.14 19.38
C ALA A 96 7.72 -16.78 18.08
N GLU A 97 7.06 -16.52 16.95
CA GLU A 97 7.45 -17.02 15.63
C GLU A 97 8.52 -16.13 14.95
N GLY A 98 8.78 -14.94 15.49
CA GLY A 98 9.61 -13.89 14.88
C GLY A 98 8.84 -12.57 14.70
N PRO A 99 9.45 -11.55 14.07
CA PRO A 99 8.80 -10.27 13.83
C PRO A 99 7.49 -10.40 13.03
N VAL A 100 6.49 -9.62 13.42
CA VAL A 100 5.15 -9.60 12.80
C VAL A 100 4.83 -8.20 12.30
N LEU A 101 4.30 -8.09 11.09
CA LEU A 101 3.77 -6.85 10.52
C LEU A 101 2.25 -6.92 10.49
N ARG A 102 1.60 -5.98 11.18
CA ARG A 102 0.14 -5.76 11.15
C ARG A 102 -0.19 -4.47 10.45
N ARG A 103 -1.22 -4.45 9.62
CA ARG A 103 -1.67 -3.21 9.00
C ARG A 103 -3.15 -3.17 8.61
N THR A 104 -3.72 -1.97 8.60
CA THR A 104 -4.97 -1.65 7.90
C THR A 104 -4.70 -0.72 6.73
N LEU A 105 -5.50 -0.84 5.67
CA LEU A 105 -5.47 0.03 4.50
C LEU A 105 -6.82 0.71 4.35
N ASP A 106 -6.81 2.04 4.31
CA ASP A 106 -8.00 2.89 4.42
C ASP A 106 -8.19 3.73 3.15
N TRP A 107 -9.02 3.26 2.23
CA TRP A 107 -9.34 3.95 0.98
C TRP A 107 -10.82 4.31 0.89
N PRO A 108 -11.18 5.49 0.36
CA PRO A 108 -12.55 5.96 0.39
C PRO A 108 -13.47 5.23 -0.60
N PHE A 109 -12.96 4.31 -1.42
CA PHE A 109 -13.67 3.64 -2.51
C PHE A 109 -14.48 2.44 -2.00
N PRO A 110 -15.83 2.51 -1.91
CA PRO A 110 -16.63 1.40 -1.42
C PRO A 110 -16.56 0.19 -2.36
N GLY A 111 -16.66 -1.02 -1.81
CA GLY A 111 -16.65 -2.28 -2.56
C GLY A 111 -15.28 -2.93 -2.70
N LEU A 112 -14.20 -2.18 -2.49
CA LEU A 112 -12.83 -2.70 -2.61
C LEU A 112 -12.51 -3.81 -1.62
N GLY A 113 -13.15 -3.84 -0.45
CA GLY A 113 -12.93 -4.91 0.53
C GLY A 113 -13.39 -6.26 0.02
N ARG A 114 -14.40 -6.31 -0.86
CA ARG A 114 -14.87 -7.55 -1.50
C ARG A 114 -13.97 -8.03 -2.63
N LEU A 115 -13.05 -7.18 -3.11
CA LEU A 115 -12.17 -7.44 -4.25
C LEU A 115 -10.71 -7.68 -3.84
N VAL A 116 -10.45 -7.77 -2.53
CA VAL A 116 -9.12 -8.10 -2.01
C VAL A 116 -8.76 -9.53 -2.41
N GLU A 117 -7.53 -9.74 -2.85
CA GLU A 117 -6.98 -11.06 -3.18
C GLU A 117 -5.55 -11.19 -2.66
N VAL A 118 -5.13 -12.42 -2.38
CA VAL A 118 -3.73 -12.77 -2.19
C VAL A 118 -3.21 -13.34 -3.49
N THR A 119 -2.06 -12.87 -3.96
CA THR A 119 -1.42 -13.39 -5.16
C THR A 119 -0.08 -14.01 -4.81
N ARG A 120 0.17 -15.24 -5.27
CA ARG A 120 1.49 -15.88 -5.20
C ARG A 120 2.28 -15.45 -6.43
N GLN A 121 3.37 -14.76 -6.22
CA GLN A 121 4.21 -14.20 -7.29
C GLN A 121 5.65 -14.72 -7.14
N ARG A 122 6.45 -14.62 -8.19
CA ARG A 122 7.85 -15.03 -8.20
C ARG A 122 8.71 -13.96 -8.87
N GLY A 123 9.80 -13.58 -8.21
CA GLY A 123 10.88 -12.79 -8.81
C GLY A 123 12.21 -13.55 -8.77
N GLU A 124 13.28 -12.86 -9.11
CA GLU A 124 14.66 -13.38 -9.11
C GLU A 124 15.10 -13.91 -7.74
N ALA A 125 14.69 -13.24 -6.64
CA ALA A 125 14.97 -13.62 -5.26
C ALA A 125 14.01 -14.68 -4.70
N GLY A 126 13.09 -15.20 -5.52
CA GLY A 126 12.16 -16.26 -5.15
C GLY A 126 10.70 -15.79 -5.02
N GLU A 127 9.88 -16.63 -4.39
CA GLU A 127 8.45 -16.42 -4.28
C GLU A 127 8.09 -15.42 -3.17
N PHE A 128 6.92 -14.80 -3.30
CA PHE A 128 6.29 -13.96 -2.28
C PHE A 128 4.77 -13.95 -2.44
N LEU A 129 4.07 -13.63 -1.34
CA LEU A 129 2.63 -13.43 -1.31
C LEU A 129 2.35 -11.93 -1.26
N ASN A 130 1.55 -11.43 -2.20
CA ASN A 130 1.16 -10.02 -2.29
C ASN A 130 -0.35 -9.89 -2.07
N VAL A 131 -0.75 -9.13 -1.05
CA VAL A 131 -2.14 -8.76 -0.80
C VAL A 131 -2.48 -7.55 -1.67
N THR A 132 -3.35 -7.77 -2.65
CA THR A 132 -3.57 -6.85 -3.76
C THR A 132 -5.01 -6.90 -4.25
N TRP A 133 -5.27 -6.25 -5.39
CA TRP A 133 -6.51 -6.30 -6.13
C TRP A 133 -6.27 -6.79 -7.58
N PRO A 134 -7.29 -7.35 -8.23
CA PRO A 134 -7.26 -7.78 -9.63
C PRO A 134 -6.59 -6.78 -10.58
N GLY A 135 -5.46 -7.21 -11.17
CA GLY A 135 -4.74 -6.44 -12.18
C GLY A 135 -3.92 -5.26 -11.67
N PHE A 136 -3.68 -5.13 -10.36
CA PHE A 136 -2.76 -4.12 -9.83
C PHE A 136 -1.30 -4.61 -9.89
N ALA A 137 -0.44 -3.87 -10.58
CA ALA A 137 0.95 -4.28 -10.83
C ALA A 137 1.91 -4.09 -9.65
N GLY A 138 1.68 -3.07 -8.81
CA GLY A 138 2.56 -2.72 -7.69
C GLY A 138 2.41 -3.64 -6.47
N VAL A 139 3.22 -3.36 -5.44
CA VAL A 139 3.08 -3.97 -4.11
C VAL A 139 2.81 -2.89 -3.07
N LEU A 140 1.78 -3.10 -2.26
CA LEU A 140 1.46 -2.25 -1.10
C LEU A 140 1.66 -2.99 0.23
N THR A 141 1.48 -4.32 0.22
CA THR A 141 1.55 -5.18 1.40
C THR A 141 1.90 -6.59 0.94
N ALA A 142 3.06 -7.11 1.34
CA ALA A 142 3.48 -8.44 0.94
C ALA A 142 4.40 -9.09 1.98
N VAL A 143 4.51 -10.41 1.88
CA VAL A 143 5.46 -11.22 2.64
C VAL A 143 6.22 -12.14 1.70
N ALA A 144 7.53 -12.18 1.88
CA ALA A 144 8.46 -13.10 1.24
C ALA A 144 8.97 -14.05 2.33
N PRO A 145 8.43 -15.28 2.41
CA PRO A 145 8.76 -16.20 3.48
C PRO A 145 10.24 -16.55 3.53
N GLY A 146 10.80 -16.59 4.73
CA GLY A 146 12.24 -16.73 4.98
C GLY A 146 13.08 -15.50 4.64
N ARG A 147 12.49 -14.40 4.16
CA ARG A 147 13.21 -13.15 3.80
C ARG A 147 12.74 -11.96 4.63
N PHE A 148 11.56 -11.41 4.31
CA PHE A 148 10.99 -10.22 4.96
C PHE A 148 9.51 -10.04 4.60
N ALA A 149 8.80 -9.23 5.38
CA ALA A 149 7.49 -8.68 5.02
C ALA A 149 7.55 -7.16 5.06
N ALA A 150 6.73 -6.50 4.23
CA ALA A 150 6.74 -5.05 4.14
C ALA A 150 5.40 -4.48 3.71
N SER A 151 5.17 -3.22 4.11
CA SER A 151 4.00 -2.45 3.71
C SER A 151 4.31 -0.99 3.44
N ILE A 152 3.45 -0.34 2.64
CA ILE A 152 3.47 1.08 2.36
C ILE A 152 2.34 1.80 3.11
N ASN A 153 2.72 2.91 3.77
CA ASN A 153 1.80 3.93 4.22
C ASN A 153 2.00 5.23 3.45
N GLN A 154 0.90 5.90 3.12
CA GLN A 154 0.95 7.22 2.49
C GLN A 154 1.59 8.22 3.45
N ALA A 155 2.67 8.87 3.00
CA ALA A 155 3.28 9.97 3.74
C ALA A 155 2.36 11.22 3.81
N PRO A 156 2.58 12.10 4.80
CA PRO A 156 1.89 13.38 4.87
C PRO A 156 2.07 14.23 3.59
N MET A 157 1.19 15.20 3.41
CA MET A 157 1.23 16.13 2.28
C MET A 157 2.04 17.38 2.62
N ARG A 158 2.86 17.89 1.69
CA ARG A 158 3.44 19.24 1.85
C ARG A 158 2.33 20.28 1.76
N ARG A 159 2.25 21.18 2.75
CA ARG A 159 1.42 22.38 2.74
C ARG A 159 2.27 23.58 2.40
N ARG A 160 1.95 24.21 1.27
CA ARG A 160 2.50 25.49 0.82
C ARG A 160 1.55 26.64 1.17
N THR A 161 0.31 26.33 1.51
CA THR A 161 -0.70 27.32 1.92
C THR A 161 -1.11 27.14 3.39
N SER A 162 -1.33 28.25 4.09
CA SER A 162 -1.82 28.26 5.48
C SER A 162 -3.35 28.37 5.57
N VAL A 163 -4.01 28.86 4.51
CA VAL A 163 -5.45 29.14 4.47
C VAL A 163 -6.25 27.91 4.03
N GLY A 164 -7.29 27.55 4.77
CA GLY A 164 -8.04 26.30 4.59
C GLY A 164 -8.68 26.10 3.21
N TRP A 165 -9.26 27.15 2.62
CA TRP A 165 -9.92 27.06 1.31
C TRP A 165 -8.93 26.88 0.15
N LEU A 166 -7.63 27.14 0.36
CA LEU A 166 -6.56 26.89 -0.61
C LEU A 166 -6.00 25.45 -0.52
N LEU A 167 -6.54 24.60 0.34
CA LEU A 167 -6.05 23.23 0.50
C LEU A 167 -6.07 22.43 -0.81
N TRP A 168 -7.06 22.63 -1.67
CA TRP A 168 -7.13 21.97 -2.98
C TRP A 168 -5.92 22.32 -3.86
N LEU A 169 -5.40 23.56 -3.75
CA LEU A 169 -4.20 23.99 -4.47
C LEU A 169 -2.98 23.20 -3.98
N ASP A 170 -2.86 22.92 -2.68
CA ASP A 170 -1.78 22.06 -2.17
C ASP A 170 -1.86 20.64 -2.75
N TYR A 171 -3.05 20.06 -2.89
CA TYR A 171 -3.21 18.74 -3.55
C TYR A 171 -2.72 18.79 -5.00
N VAL A 172 -3.13 19.81 -5.76
CA VAL A 172 -2.70 20.02 -7.15
C VAL A 172 -1.18 20.21 -7.24
N LEU A 173 -0.60 21.05 -6.38
CA LEU A 173 0.85 21.31 -6.37
C LEU A 173 1.68 20.07 -6.02
N ASN A 174 1.20 19.21 -5.12
CA ASN A 174 1.86 17.94 -4.82
C ASN A 174 1.76 16.96 -6.00
N ALA A 175 0.60 16.88 -6.66
CA ALA A 175 0.42 16.05 -7.85
C ALA A 175 1.30 16.53 -9.01
N LEU A 176 1.35 17.85 -9.26
CA LEU A 176 2.19 18.46 -10.29
C LEU A 176 3.68 18.25 -10.01
N ALA A 177 4.13 18.39 -8.76
CA ALA A 177 5.52 18.12 -8.40
C ALA A 177 5.92 16.69 -8.75
N ALA A 178 5.07 15.70 -8.42
CA ALA A 178 5.30 14.32 -8.80
C ALA A 178 5.28 14.13 -10.33
N PHE A 179 4.30 14.73 -11.01
CA PHE A 179 4.10 14.64 -12.46
C PHE A 179 5.25 15.23 -13.28
N LEU A 180 5.85 16.31 -12.80
CA LEU A 180 6.99 16.98 -13.46
C LEU A 180 8.32 16.25 -13.21
N THR A 181 8.37 15.39 -12.21
CA THR A 181 9.57 14.61 -11.88
C THR A 181 9.75 13.45 -12.86
N SER A 182 10.97 13.24 -13.32
CA SER A 182 11.37 12.07 -14.14
C SER A 182 12.46 11.26 -13.48
N GLY A 183 12.60 10.00 -13.89
CA GLY A 183 13.63 9.09 -13.40
C GLY A 183 13.40 8.61 -11.97
N ARG A 184 12.21 8.81 -11.41
CA ARG A 184 11.86 8.40 -10.06
C ARG A 184 10.59 7.54 -10.08
N PRO A 185 10.68 6.24 -9.75
CA PRO A 185 9.52 5.34 -9.81
C PRO A 185 8.52 5.62 -8.67
N PRO A 186 7.24 5.25 -8.85
CA PRO A 186 6.27 5.20 -7.77
C PRO A 186 6.73 4.27 -6.63
N PRO A 187 6.49 4.62 -5.34
CA PRO A 187 6.94 3.81 -4.20
C PRO A 187 6.46 2.35 -4.23
N GLU A 188 5.23 2.11 -4.68
CA GLU A 188 4.63 0.79 -4.84
C GLU A 188 5.31 -0.06 -5.92
N HIS A 189 5.95 0.57 -6.91
CA HIS A 189 6.74 -0.13 -7.93
C HIS A 189 8.15 -0.42 -7.43
N VAL A 190 8.72 0.47 -6.60
CA VAL A 190 9.98 0.20 -5.89
C VAL A 190 9.80 -0.97 -4.93
N LEU A 191 8.71 -1.00 -4.16
CA LEU A 191 8.46 -2.11 -3.25
C LEU A 191 8.26 -3.43 -4.01
N ARG A 192 7.58 -3.41 -5.16
CA ARG A 192 7.49 -4.60 -6.04
C ARG A 192 8.88 -5.12 -6.42
N ARG A 193 9.77 -4.23 -6.88
CA ARG A 193 11.17 -4.60 -7.21
C ARG A 193 11.93 -5.17 -6.01
N VAL A 194 11.71 -4.64 -4.81
CA VAL A 194 12.32 -5.16 -3.57
C VAL A 194 11.93 -6.61 -3.34
N PHE A 195 10.64 -6.95 -3.43
CA PHE A 195 10.17 -8.33 -3.29
C PHE A 195 10.72 -9.27 -4.36
N GLU A 196 10.90 -8.76 -5.58
CA GLU A 196 11.43 -9.53 -6.69
C GLU A 196 12.95 -9.77 -6.61
N THR A 197 13.73 -8.88 -6.01
CA THR A 197 15.20 -8.89 -6.15
C THR A 197 15.99 -8.99 -4.85
N CYS A 198 15.43 -8.59 -3.70
CA CYS A 198 16.17 -8.62 -2.43
C CYS A 198 16.03 -9.99 -1.76
N THR A 199 17.16 -10.55 -1.33
CA THR A 199 17.20 -11.88 -0.68
C THR A 199 17.11 -11.80 0.84
N THR A 200 17.38 -10.62 1.43
CA THR A 200 17.42 -10.42 2.88
C THR A 200 16.69 -9.16 3.32
N PHE A 201 16.34 -9.10 4.61
CA PHE A 201 15.80 -7.90 5.27
C PHE A 201 16.71 -6.69 5.07
N ASP A 202 18.01 -6.83 5.30
CA ASP A 202 18.98 -5.73 5.18
C ASP A 202 19.12 -5.20 3.75
N GLU A 203 19.07 -6.08 2.74
CA GLU A 203 19.06 -5.68 1.33
C GLU A 203 17.81 -4.88 0.98
N ALA A 204 16.63 -5.38 1.38
CA ALA A 204 15.35 -4.70 1.15
C ALA A 204 15.36 -3.30 1.77
N CYS A 205 15.79 -3.23 3.01
CA CYS A 205 15.96 -2.01 3.77
C CYS A 205 16.94 -1.01 3.12
N ARG A 206 18.11 -1.48 2.67
CA ARG A 206 19.12 -0.65 2.00
C ARG A 206 18.60 -0.10 0.68
N LEU A 207 17.88 -0.91 -0.09
CA LEU A 207 17.28 -0.49 -1.35
C LEU A 207 16.20 0.57 -1.09
N LEU A 208 15.25 0.31 -0.19
CA LEU A 208 14.19 1.25 0.17
C LEU A 208 14.71 2.58 0.75
N ALA A 209 15.86 2.56 1.41
CA ALA A 209 16.51 3.75 1.96
C ALA A 209 17.22 4.63 0.90
N ARG A 210 17.58 4.07 -0.26
CA ARG A 210 18.45 4.72 -1.26
C ARG A 210 17.78 4.97 -2.61
N GLU A 211 16.85 4.12 -3.02
CA GLU A 211 16.25 4.20 -4.35
C GLU A 211 15.53 5.55 -4.53
N PRO A 212 15.65 6.21 -5.69
CA PRO A 212 14.85 7.38 -6.01
C PRO A 212 13.35 7.05 -5.98
N ILE A 213 12.55 7.96 -5.42
CA ILE A 213 11.09 7.78 -5.34
C ILE A 213 10.35 9.03 -5.82
N ALA A 214 9.24 8.83 -6.53
CA ALA A 214 8.47 9.91 -7.14
C ALA A 214 7.71 10.77 -6.12
N ARG A 215 7.38 10.18 -4.96
CA ARG A 215 6.48 10.75 -3.97
C ARG A 215 6.93 10.36 -2.57
N PRO A 216 6.75 11.21 -1.55
CA PRO A 216 7.06 10.87 -0.17
C PRO A 216 6.32 9.61 0.27
N VAL A 217 6.93 8.77 1.09
CA VAL A 217 6.39 7.47 1.51
C VAL A 217 6.93 7.02 2.87
N LEU A 218 6.16 6.17 3.54
CA LEU A 218 6.50 5.50 4.79
C LEU A 218 6.55 4.00 4.50
N PHE A 219 7.73 3.37 4.56
CA PHE A 219 7.88 1.93 4.46
C PHE A 219 8.03 1.32 5.85
N LEU A 220 7.28 0.28 6.13
CA LEU A 220 7.48 -0.55 7.31
C LEU A 220 7.93 -1.94 6.85
N VAL A 221 9.04 -2.43 7.40
CA VAL A 221 9.66 -3.69 7.02
C VAL A 221 9.93 -4.52 8.27
N VAL A 222 9.66 -5.82 8.20
CA VAL A 222 10.04 -6.81 9.21
C VAL A 222 10.82 -7.94 8.56
N GLY A 223 11.86 -8.43 9.21
CA GLY A 223 12.66 -9.58 8.78
C GLY A 223 12.15 -10.88 9.39
N CYS A 224 13.08 -11.82 9.60
CA CYS A 224 12.80 -13.12 10.19
C CYS A 224 13.39 -13.26 11.61
N ALA A 225 14.47 -12.54 11.93
CA ALA A 225 15.11 -12.58 13.22
C ALA A 225 14.60 -11.48 14.17
N ALA A 226 14.62 -11.76 15.48
CA ALA A 226 14.22 -10.80 16.50
C ALA A 226 14.96 -9.45 16.34
N GLY A 227 14.23 -8.34 16.42
CA GLY A 227 14.78 -7.00 16.22
C GLY A 227 14.95 -6.58 14.76
N GLU A 228 14.69 -7.45 13.77
CA GLU A 228 14.62 -7.06 12.36
C GLU A 228 13.30 -6.34 12.07
N ARG A 229 13.19 -5.10 12.56
CA ARG A 229 12.06 -4.21 12.33
C ARG A 229 12.58 -2.84 11.93
N MET A 230 11.99 -2.25 10.91
CA MET A 230 12.41 -0.92 10.47
C MET A 230 11.29 -0.10 9.84
N LEU A 231 11.14 1.13 10.32
CA LEU A 231 10.36 2.18 9.69
C LEU A 231 11.31 3.09 8.90
N ILE A 232 11.04 3.25 7.60
CA ILE A 232 11.81 4.10 6.69
C ILE A 232 10.89 5.19 6.16
N GLU A 233 11.17 6.43 6.55
CA GLU A 233 10.51 7.61 6.01
C GLU A 233 11.34 8.16 4.85
N ARG A 234 10.68 8.38 3.72
CA ARG A 234 11.34 8.94 2.53
C ARG A 234 10.60 10.16 2.01
N ASP A 235 11.36 11.20 1.70
CA ASP A 235 10.89 12.42 1.06
C ASP A 235 11.92 12.89 0.04
N GLY A 236 11.73 12.47 -1.21
CA GLY A 236 12.74 12.64 -2.25
C GLY A 236 14.04 11.92 -1.87
N ASP A 237 15.11 12.69 -1.67
CA ASP A 237 16.44 12.17 -1.33
C ASP A 237 16.69 12.13 0.17
N GLN A 238 15.76 12.66 0.98
CA GLN A 238 15.80 12.57 2.43
C GLN A 238 15.30 11.19 2.87
N THR A 239 16.04 10.60 3.81
CA THR A 239 15.73 9.31 4.43
C THR A 239 15.86 9.44 5.94
N ARG A 240 14.82 9.04 6.68
CA ARG A 240 14.88 8.83 8.13
C ARG A 240 14.56 7.38 8.44
N ILE A 241 15.29 6.79 9.37
CA ILE A 241 15.21 5.37 9.70
C ILE A 241 15.02 5.24 11.20
N TYR A 242 14.07 4.39 11.58
CA TYR A 242 13.78 4.07 12.98
C TYR A 242 13.69 2.56 13.16
N ARG A 243 14.33 2.05 14.22
CA ARG A 243 14.31 0.63 14.61
C ARG A 243 13.48 0.38 15.87
N ASP A 244 13.11 1.45 16.55
CA ASP A 244 12.26 1.53 17.72
C ASP A 244 10.90 2.15 17.36
N ASP A 245 9.89 1.94 18.21
CA ASP A 245 8.53 2.45 18.05
C ASP A 245 7.99 2.32 16.61
N THR A 246 8.10 1.12 16.04
CA THR A 246 7.77 0.84 14.65
C THR A 246 6.26 0.75 14.41
N VAL A 247 5.54 1.79 14.81
CA VAL A 247 4.11 2.02 14.61
C VAL A 247 3.94 3.30 13.81
N VAL A 248 3.15 3.24 12.73
CA VAL A 248 2.99 4.38 11.84
C VAL A 248 1.59 4.45 11.26
N ALA A 249 1.04 5.66 11.19
CA ALA A 249 -0.17 5.96 10.44
C ALA A 249 0.20 6.62 9.10
N ASN A 250 -0.15 7.88 8.89
CA ASN A 250 0.11 8.68 7.70
C ASN A 250 0.70 10.06 8.03
N ALA A 251 1.51 10.11 9.08
CA ALA A 251 2.28 11.26 9.51
C ALA A 251 3.74 10.85 9.63
N TRP A 252 4.64 11.82 9.53
CA TRP A 252 6.02 11.62 9.99
C TRP A 252 6.03 11.32 11.49
N ARG A 253 6.98 10.51 11.97
CA ARG A 253 7.18 10.20 13.39
C ARG A 253 7.39 11.48 14.18
N ASP A 254 8.36 12.27 13.74
CA ASP A 254 8.62 13.58 14.31
C ASP A 254 7.76 14.65 13.64
N ARG A 255 7.33 15.62 14.45
CA ARG A 255 6.59 16.77 13.93
C ARG A 255 7.47 17.52 12.93
N SER A 256 7.01 17.59 11.68
CA SER A 256 7.64 18.41 10.65
C SER A 256 6.73 19.55 10.25
N ASP A 257 7.23 20.79 10.41
CA ASP A 257 6.53 21.97 9.93
C ASP A 257 6.38 21.94 8.40
N GLY A 258 5.30 22.52 7.89
CA GLY A 258 4.97 22.49 6.47
C GLY A 258 4.41 21.16 5.95
N TRP A 259 4.15 20.19 6.83
CA TRP A 259 3.51 18.92 6.47
C TRP A 259 2.17 18.73 7.16
N ARG A 260 1.19 18.24 6.41
CA ARG A 260 -0.13 17.87 6.92
C ARG A 260 -0.29 16.35 6.86
N PRO A 261 -0.49 15.67 7.99
CA PRO A 261 -0.88 14.26 8.02
C PRO A 261 -2.01 13.94 7.05
N ARG A 262 -2.01 12.75 6.46
CA ARG A 262 -3.18 12.27 5.70
C ARG A 262 -4.22 11.74 6.67
N VAL A 263 -5.48 11.87 6.30
CA VAL A 263 -6.60 11.47 7.14
C VAL A 263 -7.54 10.59 6.35
N CYS A 264 -7.88 9.46 6.96
CA CYS A 264 -9.04 8.64 6.64
C CYS A 264 -9.75 8.35 7.96
N GLY A 265 -11.07 8.45 7.98
CA GLY A 265 -11.87 8.43 9.21
C GLY A 265 -12.03 9.80 9.87
N GLU A 266 -12.29 9.79 11.18
CA GLU A 266 -12.81 10.95 11.91
C GLU A 266 -11.72 11.80 12.57
N GLY A 267 -12.07 13.07 12.85
CA GLY A 267 -11.23 14.04 13.55
C GLY A 267 -10.28 14.84 12.66
N THR A 268 -9.51 15.74 13.27
CA THR A 268 -8.48 16.49 12.54
C THR A 268 -7.36 15.55 12.09
N PRO A 269 -6.63 15.83 10.98
CA PRO A 269 -5.61 14.91 10.50
C PRO A 269 -4.55 14.52 11.54
N GLY A 270 -4.06 15.48 12.33
CA GLY A 270 -3.09 15.19 13.39
C GLY A 270 -3.66 14.34 14.52
N GLU A 271 -4.89 14.62 14.95
CA GLU A 271 -5.56 13.86 16.00
C GLU A 271 -5.92 12.44 15.57
N ASN A 272 -6.45 12.29 14.36
CA ASN A 272 -6.76 10.99 13.75
C ASN A 272 -5.52 10.07 13.74
N ASN A 273 -4.38 10.59 13.27
CA ASN A 273 -3.13 9.83 13.22
C ASN A 273 -2.65 9.44 14.62
N ARG A 274 -2.65 10.37 15.58
CA ARG A 274 -2.24 10.09 16.97
C ARG A 274 -3.12 9.01 17.61
N ARG A 275 -4.44 9.07 17.42
CA ARG A 275 -5.38 8.07 17.95
C ARG A 275 -5.12 6.69 17.37
N ARG A 276 -4.93 6.58 16.04
CA ARG A 276 -4.63 5.31 15.37
C ARG A 276 -3.28 4.73 15.78
N VAL A 277 -2.23 5.56 15.86
CA VAL A 277 -0.90 5.14 16.35
C VAL A 277 -0.99 4.67 17.80
N THR A 278 -1.65 5.42 18.68
CA THR A 278 -1.79 5.05 20.10
C THR A 278 -2.54 3.73 20.26
N ALA A 279 -3.66 3.57 19.55
CA ALA A 279 -4.44 2.34 19.59
C ALA A 279 -3.66 1.13 19.05
N MET A 280 -2.94 1.29 17.94
CA MET A 280 -2.12 0.23 17.36
C MET A 280 -0.94 -0.13 18.27
N ALA A 281 -0.27 0.86 18.86
CA ALA A 281 0.82 0.64 19.81
C ALA A 281 0.36 -0.10 21.08
N ALA A 282 -0.88 0.12 21.52
CA ALA A 282 -1.45 -0.62 22.65
C ALA A 282 -1.64 -2.12 22.37
N CYS A 283 -1.58 -2.56 21.10
CA CYS A 283 -1.62 -3.97 20.72
C CYS A 283 -0.24 -4.65 20.73
N THR A 284 0.84 -3.93 21.05
CA THR A 284 2.21 -4.48 21.09
C THR A 284 2.31 -5.62 22.11
N GLY A 285 2.89 -6.75 21.70
CA GLY A 285 3.02 -7.97 22.50
C GLY A 285 1.73 -8.78 22.65
N ALA A 286 0.58 -8.28 22.19
CA ALA A 286 -0.66 -9.02 22.11
C ALA A 286 -0.80 -9.64 20.71
N HIS A 287 -1.09 -10.93 20.62
CA HIS A 287 -1.30 -11.63 19.34
C HIS A 287 -2.66 -12.32 19.29
N PRO A 288 -3.76 -11.54 19.35
CA PRO A 288 -5.08 -12.14 19.29
C PRO A 288 -5.32 -12.74 17.89
N PRO A 289 -6.02 -13.88 17.81
CA PRO A 289 -6.22 -14.58 16.54
C PRO A 289 -7.14 -13.79 15.61
N ASN A 290 -7.26 -14.25 14.35
CA ASN A 290 -8.32 -13.82 13.44
C ASN A 290 -8.46 -12.30 13.21
N LEU A 291 -7.34 -11.57 13.28
CA LEU A 291 -7.27 -10.11 13.15
C LEU A 291 -8.11 -9.36 14.19
N GLU A 292 -8.32 -9.93 15.38
CA GLU A 292 -9.09 -9.29 16.47
C GLU A 292 -8.45 -8.00 17.00
N TRP A 293 -7.16 -7.75 16.69
CA TRP A 293 -6.52 -6.46 16.94
C TRP A 293 -7.06 -5.32 16.04
N ALA A 294 -7.71 -5.65 14.92
CA ALA A 294 -8.22 -4.68 13.95
C ALA A 294 -9.54 -4.06 14.46
N MET A 295 -9.41 -3.13 15.41
CA MET A 295 -10.52 -2.44 16.07
C MET A 295 -10.50 -0.94 15.82
N ALA A 296 -11.62 -0.26 16.04
CA ALA A 296 -11.65 1.20 16.01
C ALA A 296 -10.66 1.79 17.05
N PRO A 297 -9.93 2.88 16.75
CA PRO A 297 -10.00 3.70 15.54
C PRO A 297 -9.09 3.24 14.38
N VAL A 298 -8.33 2.15 14.56
CA VAL A 298 -7.43 1.60 13.51
C VAL A 298 -8.24 1.13 12.31
N VAL A 299 -9.39 0.50 12.57
CA VAL A 299 -10.46 0.27 11.59
C VAL A 299 -11.43 1.45 11.59
N ASN A 300 -11.81 1.91 10.40
CA ASN A 300 -12.74 3.01 10.18
C ASN A 300 -13.56 2.81 8.89
N ALA A 301 -14.45 3.75 8.57
CA ALA A 301 -15.33 3.65 7.40
C ALA A 301 -14.60 3.50 6.05
N CYS A 302 -13.34 3.91 5.98
CA CYS A 302 -12.50 3.77 4.79
C CYS A 302 -11.67 2.47 4.79
N THR A 303 -11.63 1.68 5.85
CA THR A 303 -10.84 0.45 5.87
C THR A 303 -11.34 -0.53 4.81
N ARG A 304 -10.41 -1.04 4.00
CA ARG A 304 -10.67 -2.01 2.91
C ARG A 304 -9.99 -3.34 3.12
N LEU A 305 -8.89 -3.38 3.88
CA LEU A 305 -8.28 -4.63 4.32
C LEU A 305 -7.58 -4.46 5.66
N ALA A 306 -7.46 -5.58 6.37
CA ALA A 306 -6.57 -5.77 7.50
C ALA A 306 -5.70 -7.00 7.21
N VAL A 307 -4.41 -6.91 7.54
CA VAL A 307 -3.41 -7.95 7.27
C VAL A 307 -2.48 -8.11 8.46
N GLU A 308 -2.14 -9.34 8.78
CA GLU A 308 -1.05 -9.72 9.69
C GLU A 308 -0.10 -10.69 8.97
N MET A 309 1.21 -10.43 9.01
CA MET A 309 2.21 -11.23 8.30
C MET A 309 3.42 -11.52 9.20
N CYS A 310 3.97 -12.72 9.09
CA CYS A 310 5.22 -13.11 9.73
C CYS A 310 6.13 -13.78 8.69
N ALA A 311 7.27 -13.18 8.39
CA ALA A 311 8.14 -13.66 7.32
C ALA A 311 8.88 -14.95 7.70
N SER A 312 9.22 -15.13 8.99
CA SER A 312 9.89 -16.32 9.51
C SER A 312 9.03 -17.58 9.43
N SER A 313 7.73 -17.50 9.77
CA SER A 313 6.80 -18.63 9.62
C SER A 313 6.12 -18.70 8.24
N GLY A 314 6.30 -17.67 7.41
CA GLY A 314 5.64 -17.54 6.10
C GLY A 314 4.13 -17.31 6.20
N ARG A 315 3.63 -16.98 7.40
CA ARG A 315 2.21 -16.80 7.70
C ARG A 315 1.70 -15.46 7.17
N LEU A 316 0.56 -15.47 6.50
CA LEU A 316 -0.21 -14.29 6.08
C LEU A 316 -1.67 -14.49 6.45
N VAL A 317 -2.23 -13.60 7.26
CA VAL A 317 -3.65 -13.56 7.62
C VAL A 317 -4.26 -12.29 7.05
N VAL A 318 -5.38 -12.39 6.34
CA VAL A 318 -6.02 -11.26 5.66
C VAL A 318 -7.54 -11.32 5.73
N ALA A 319 -8.17 -10.15 5.81
CA ALA A 319 -9.59 -9.99 5.55
C ALA A 319 -9.88 -8.66 4.85
N GLY A 320 -10.92 -8.65 4.01
CA GLY A 320 -11.50 -7.48 3.39
C GLY A 320 -12.56 -6.81 4.27
N TRP A 321 -12.64 -5.49 4.18
CA TRP A 321 -13.48 -4.63 5.02
C TRP A 321 -14.27 -3.62 4.21
N GLU A 322 -15.44 -3.25 4.72
CA GLU A 322 -16.22 -2.10 4.27
C GLU A 322 -16.61 -1.26 5.48
N ALA A 323 -17.32 -0.15 5.26
CA ALA A 323 -17.74 0.73 6.35
C ALA A 323 -18.60 0.03 7.42
N THR A 324 -19.30 -1.04 7.05
CA THR A 324 -20.14 -1.85 7.95
C THR A 324 -19.36 -2.93 8.71
N GLY A 325 -18.04 -3.02 8.52
CA GLY A 325 -17.18 -4.04 9.12
C GLY A 325 -16.61 -5.02 8.10
N ARG A 326 -16.14 -6.17 8.60
CA ARG A 326 -15.53 -7.21 7.78
C ARG A 326 -16.54 -7.81 6.78
N VAL A 327 -16.13 -7.96 5.52
CA VAL A 327 -16.99 -8.45 4.43
C VAL A 327 -16.52 -9.76 3.80
N THR A 328 -15.29 -10.18 4.09
CA THR A 328 -14.77 -11.52 3.76
C THR A 328 -14.56 -12.33 5.03
N ALA A 329 -14.51 -13.66 4.94
CA ALA A 329 -13.94 -14.45 6.02
C ALA A 329 -12.46 -14.07 6.22
N VAL A 330 -11.94 -14.38 7.40
CA VAL A 330 -10.48 -14.32 7.62
C VAL A 330 -9.87 -15.49 6.84
N THR A 331 -8.91 -15.18 5.99
CA THR A 331 -8.14 -16.17 5.24
C THR A 331 -6.72 -16.18 5.75
N GLU A 332 -6.21 -17.38 6.02
CA GLU A 332 -4.80 -17.62 6.28
C GLU A 332 -4.17 -18.27 5.05
N ALA A 333 -3.03 -17.75 4.63
CA ALA A 333 -2.22 -18.27 3.54
C ALA A 333 -0.81 -18.57 4.07
N HIS A 334 -0.28 -19.68 3.60
CA HIS A 334 1.11 -20.08 3.81
C HIS A 334 1.78 -20.23 2.43
N SER A 335 3.07 -19.91 2.33
CA SER A 335 3.85 -20.24 1.12
C SER A 335 4.26 -21.69 1.07
#